data_AF-A0A2E9TS66-F1
#
_entry.id   AF-A0A2E9TS66-F1
#
_cell.length_a   1.000
_cell.length_b   1.000
_cell.length_c   1.000
_cell.angle_alpha   90.00
_cell.angle_beta   90.00
_cell.angle_gamma   90.00
#
_symmetry.space_group_name_H-M   'P 1'
#
loop_
_entity.id
_entity.type
_entity.pdbx_description
1 polymer ?
#
loop_
_entity_poly.entity_id
_entity_poly.type
_entity_poly.pdbx_seq_one_letter_code
_entity_poly.pdbx_strand_id
1 'polypeptide(L)'
;MHGFEEVMITGKNVADAVFLDLESFFFYASKFKVAREYTDQARENASYVGSGNNARIKMSGELRNYDANSLARVFLVAIVVCHECAHYLNRHNDFVDNDEMDFMAIENWADYFGARIFGVIITFGKNTQKIMKKIDPQLDQEMVLKEIGGALGDIYRHIYLQNTDPRYSPAIDRVRLFNAGFTSFFYRLFGELKPGFTVDVLLKIGRAASLSDELGTKDVAWDKQSAAAKKMGQIHQKIQGKQPAITLGLKPRYIPLLVTNYHLSGDEIKANKQILMNQVERIGIKVDWEL
;
A
#
# COMPACT_ATOMS: atom_id res chain seq x y z
N MET A 1 13.96 40.79 3.51
CA MET A 1 14.14 39.36 3.21
C MET A 1 13.78 38.58 4.46
N HIS A 2 12.54 38.11 4.58
CA HIS A 2 12.21 37.10 5.59
C HIS A 2 12.65 35.76 5.02
N GLY A 3 13.66 35.15 5.62
CA GLY A 3 14.03 33.78 5.34
C GLY A 3 12.83 32.91 5.66
N PHE A 4 12.21 32.33 4.64
CA PHE A 4 11.28 31.24 4.86
C PHE A 4 12.13 30.09 5.39
N GLU A 5 11.97 29.75 6.68
CA GLU A 5 12.47 28.49 7.20
C GLU A 5 11.90 27.38 6.34
N GLU A 6 12.78 26.68 5.64
CA GLU A 6 12.42 25.53 4.85
C GLU A 6 11.91 24.46 5.82
N VAL A 7 10.60 24.20 5.80
CA VAL A 7 9.98 23.25 6.72
C VAL A 7 10.49 21.87 6.35
N MET A 8 11.45 21.36 7.14
CA MET A 8 11.98 20.02 6.99
C MET A 8 10.86 18.99 7.16
N ILE A 9 10.62 18.19 6.11
CA ILE A 9 9.63 17.11 6.13
C ILE A 9 10.35 15.85 6.60
N THR A 10 9.91 15.30 7.72
CA THR A 10 10.47 14.07 8.29
C THR A 10 9.60 12.87 7.97
N GLY A 11 10.17 11.66 8.08
CA GLY A 11 9.40 10.42 7.90
C GLY A 11 8.25 10.30 8.90
N LYS A 12 8.36 10.87 10.11
CA LYS A 12 7.23 10.99 11.03
C LYS A 12 6.09 11.82 10.45
N ASN A 13 6.39 12.94 9.79
CA ASN A 13 5.36 13.77 9.17
C ASN A 13 4.61 13.02 8.06
N VAL A 14 5.35 12.25 7.25
CA VAL A 14 4.78 11.41 6.19
C VAL A 14 3.91 10.30 6.78
N ALA A 15 4.40 9.56 7.78
CA ALA A 15 3.65 8.49 8.43
C ALA A 15 2.36 9.01 9.08
N ASP A 16 2.42 10.12 9.80
CA ASP A 16 1.24 10.74 10.39
C ASP A 16 0.21 11.13 9.33
N ALA A 17 0.64 11.66 8.18
CA ALA A 17 -0.25 11.98 7.07
C ALA A 17 -0.93 10.72 6.50
N VAL A 18 -0.15 9.64 6.27
CA VAL A 18 -0.66 8.34 5.80
C VAL A 18 -1.71 7.79 6.76
N PHE A 19 -1.42 7.76 8.06
CA PHE A 19 -2.38 7.26 9.04
C PHE A 19 -3.64 8.12 9.14
N LEU A 20 -3.50 9.45 9.14
CA LEU A 20 -4.65 10.35 9.17
C LEU A 20 -5.53 10.20 7.92
N ASP A 21 -4.91 10.03 6.75
CA ASP A 21 -5.64 9.79 5.51
C ASP A 21 -6.36 8.45 5.56
N LEU A 22 -5.68 7.37 5.96
CA LEU A 22 -6.31 6.05 6.09
C LEU A 22 -7.49 6.08 7.07
N GLU A 23 -7.32 6.67 8.25
CA GLU A 23 -8.40 6.82 9.23
C GLU A 23 -9.58 7.63 8.67
N SER A 24 -9.31 8.64 7.86
CA SER A 24 -10.35 9.46 7.22
C SER A 24 -11.20 8.69 6.20
N PHE A 25 -10.74 7.52 5.74
CA PHE A 25 -11.47 6.67 4.81
C PHE A 25 -12.62 5.91 5.47
N PHE A 26 -12.65 5.87 6.80
CA PHE A 26 -13.70 5.25 7.59
C PHE A 26 -14.71 6.30 8.09
N PHE A 27 -15.93 5.85 8.37
CA PHE A 27 -16.94 6.70 9.03
C PHE A 27 -16.49 7.04 10.45
N TYR A 28 -16.74 8.27 10.88
CA TYR A 28 -16.43 8.70 12.26
C TYR A 28 -17.07 7.78 13.31
N ALA A 29 -18.31 7.32 13.06
CA ALA A 29 -19.04 6.41 13.95
C ALA A 29 -18.35 5.04 14.13
N SER A 30 -17.51 4.60 13.18
CA SER A 30 -16.73 3.37 13.32
C SER A 30 -15.61 3.47 14.35
N LYS A 31 -15.21 4.71 14.72
CA LYS A 31 -14.07 5.01 15.60
C LYS A 31 -12.77 4.32 15.17
N PHE A 32 -12.63 3.97 13.89
CA PHE A 32 -11.41 3.36 13.37
C PHE A 32 -10.22 4.30 13.57
N LYS A 33 -9.19 3.78 14.24
CA LYS A 33 -7.93 4.46 14.52
C LYS A 33 -6.80 3.46 14.40
N VAL A 34 -5.72 3.88 13.74
CA VAL A 34 -4.49 3.08 13.71
C VAL A 34 -3.73 3.42 14.98
N ALA A 35 -3.57 2.44 15.87
CA ALA A 35 -2.71 2.59 17.04
C ALA A 35 -1.23 2.64 16.59
N ARG A 36 -0.47 3.58 17.14
CA ARG A 36 0.91 3.89 16.71
C ARG A 36 1.82 3.92 17.94
N GLU A 37 3.03 3.41 17.80
CA GLU A 37 4.08 3.51 18.82
C GLU A 37 5.37 4.02 18.17
N TYR A 38 5.95 5.07 18.73
CA TYR A 38 7.21 5.63 18.26
C TYR A 38 8.31 5.26 19.26
N THR A 39 9.32 4.52 18.81
CA THR A 39 10.40 4.04 19.68
C THR A 39 11.75 4.08 18.97
N ASP A 40 12.81 4.38 19.71
CA ASP A 40 14.18 4.34 19.19
C ASP A 40 14.78 2.92 19.22
N GLN A 41 14.06 1.95 19.82
CA GLN A 41 14.52 0.57 20.02
C GLN A 41 13.93 -0.43 19.02
N ALA A 42 13.30 0.03 17.94
CA ALA A 42 12.78 -0.88 16.91
C ALA A 42 13.95 -1.47 16.10
N ARG A 43 13.93 -2.79 15.89
CA ARG A 43 14.91 -3.49 15.04
C ARG A 43 14.69 -3.26 13.55
N GLU A 44 13.44 -2.98 13.17
CA GLU A 44 13.00 -2.74 11.80
C GLU A 44 12.55 -1.29 11.66
N ASN A 45 12.55 -0.78 10.42
CA ASN A 45 12.12 0.59 10.11
C ASN A 45 10.70 0.89 10.61
N ALA A 46 9.78 -0.04 10.36
CA ALA A 46 8.45 -0.10 10.94
C ALA A 46 8.04 -1.56 11.10
N SER A 47 7.10 -1.84 12.02
CA SER A 47 6.56 -3.19 12.22
C SER A 47 5.16 -3.16 12.82
N TYR A 48 4.28 -4.03 12.37
CA TYR A 48 2.99 -4.30 12.99
C TYR A 48 3.14 -5.32 14.13
N VAL A 49 2.78 -4.91 15.36
CA VAL A 49 2.97 -5.72 16.57
C VAL A 49 1.73 -5.81 17.44
N GLY A 50 1.65 -6.88 18.22
CA GLY A 50 0.49 -7.17 19.07
C GLY A 50 -0.71 -7.66 18.25
N SER A 51 -1.80 -7.99 18.95
CA SER A 51 -3.02 -8.56 18.39
C SER A 51 -4.26 -7.96 19.05
N GLY A 52 -5.41 -8.05 18.38
CA GLY A 52 -6.68 -7.50 18.87
C GLY A 52 -6.57 -6.04 19.32
N ASN A 53 -6.94 -5.75 20.57
CA ASN A 53 -6.90 -4.38 21.11
C ASN A 53 -5.47 -3.84 21.38
N ASN A 54 -4.46 -4.70 21.36
CA ASN A 54 -3.05 -4.33 21.57
C ASN A 54 -2.27 -4.16 20.25
N ALA A 55 -2.95 -4.41 19.13
CA ALA A 55 -2.44 -4.25 17.78
C ALA A 55 -2.03 -2.80 17.50
N ARG A 56 -0.82 -2.58 17.01
CA ARG A 56 -0.28 -1.25 16.71
C ARG A 56 0.88 -1.31 15.72
N ILE A 57 1.13 -0.20 15.05
CA ILE A 57 2.29 -0.03 14.17
C ILE A 57 3.39 0.67 14.98
N LYS A 58 4.53 -0.01 15.13
CA LYS A 58 5.76 0.54 15.70
C LYS A 58 6.59 1.17 14.60
N MET A 59 7.20 2.31 14.87
CA MET A 59 8.15 2.97 13.96
C MET A 59 9.46 3.30 14.67
N SER A 60 10.58 3.03 13.99
CA SER A 60 11.93 3.28 14.48
C SER A 60 12.27 4.77 14.54
N GLY A 61 13.24 5.13 15.38
CA GLY A 61 13.81 6.47 15.40
C GLY A 61 14.39 6.88 14.03
N GLU A 62 15.02 5.94 13.33
CA GLU A 62 15.59 6.16 11.99
C GLU A 62 14.51 6.54 10.97
N LEU A 63 13.44 5.74 10.84
CA LEU A 63 12.37 6.05 9.88
C LEU A 63 11.62 7.34 10.26
N ARG A 64 11.43 7.60 11.56
CA ARG A 64 10.80 8.85 12.03
C ARG A 64 11.60 10.08 11.66
N ASN A 65 12.92 10.01 11.82
CA ASN A 65 13.82 11.13 11.59
C ASN A 65 14.36 11.17 10.15
N TYR A 66 13.96 10.21 9.31
CA TYR A 66 14.34 10.15 7.90
C TYR A 66 13.97 11.46 7.20
N ASP A 67 14.94 12.06 6.52
CA ASP A 67 14.77 13.28 5.75
C ASP A 67 13.96 12.98 4.48
N ALA A 68 12.73 13.49 4.41
CA ALA A 68 11.78 13.27 3.33
C ALA A 68 11.53 14.55 2.51
N ASN A 69 12.61 15.23 2.12
CA ASN A 69 12.61 16.47 1.34
C ASN A 69 12.43 16.30 -0.18
N SER A 70 12.24 15.08 -0.70
CA SER A 70 11.88 14.82 -2.10
C SER A 70 10.66 13.91 -2.20
N LEU A 71 9.99 13.91 -3.36
CA LEU A 71 8.82 13.06 -3.58
C LEU A 71 9.18 11.57 -3.48
N ALA A 72 10.27 11.11 -4.10
CA ALA A 72 10.75 9.74 -3.94
C ALA A 72 10.98 9.36 -2.48
N ARG A 73 11.55 10.25 -1.67
CA ARG A 73 11.78 9.99 -0.23
C ARG A 73 10.47 9.96 0.57
N VAL A 74 9.52 10.84 0.26
CA VAL A 74 8.16 10.78 0.83
C VAL A 74 7.48 9.47 0.46
N PHE A 75 7.56 9.06 -0.81
CA PHE A 75 6.95 7.82 -1.28
C PHE A 75 7.59 6.59 -0.65
N LEU A 76 8.92 6.59 -0.45
CA LEU A 76 9.60 5.50 0.26
C LEU A 76 8.99 5.30 1.65
N VAL A 77 8.91 6.37 2.45
CA VAL A 77 8.32 6.29 3.79
C VAL A 77 6.85 5.89 3.71
N ALA A 78 6.08 6.48 2.79
CA ALA A 78 4.67 6.17 2.65
C ALA A 78 4.42 4.71 2.26
N ILE A 79 5.23 4.13 1.37
CA ILE A 79 5.14 2.72 0.95
C ILE A 79 5.40 1.80 2.14
N VAL A 80 6.48 2.03 2.91
CA VAL A 80 6.78 1.25 4.12
C VAL A 80 5.64 1.34 5.14
N VAL A 81 5.10 2.53 5.39
CA VAL A 81 3.98 2.69 6.32
C VAL A 81 2.70 2.02 5.79
N CYS A 82 2.45 2.06 4.48
CA CYS A 82 1.30 1.40 3.88
C CYS A 82 1.40 -0.13 3.93
N HIS A 83 2.60 -0.70 3.85
CA HIS A 83 2.86 -2.12 4.12
C HIS A 83 2.40 -2.50 5.52
N GLU A 84 2.81 -1.75 6.54
CA GLU A 84 2.37 -2.01 7.92
C GLU A 84 0.86 -1.78 8.11
N CYS A 85 0.29 -0.80 7.42
CA CYS A 85 -1.16 -0.61 7.39
C CYS A 85 -1.88 -1.81 6.76
N ALA A 86 -1.27 -2.49 5.79
CA ALA A 86 -1.84 -3.70 5.21
C ALA A 86 -1.91 -4.84 6.24
N HIS A 87 -0.87 -5.04 7.03
CA HIS A 87 -0.92 -5.98 8.17
C HIS A 87 -1.99 -5.60 9.18
N TYR A 88 -2.06 -4.30 9.53
CA TYR A 88 -3.03 -3.78 10.51
C TYR A 88 -4.48 -4.01 10.05
N LEU A 89 -4.81 -3.61 8.82
CA LEU A 89 -6.17 -3.75 8.27
C LEU A 89 -6.57 -5.22 8.09
N ASN A 90 -5.62 -6.09 7.76
CA ASN A 90 -5.90 -7.51 7.59
C ASN A 90 -5.70 -8.32 8.88
N ARG A 91 -5.40 -7.67 10.00
CA ARG A 91 -5.21 -8.28 11.32
C ARG A 91 -4.26 -9.49 11.26
N HIS A 92 -3.16 -9.39 10.51
CA HIS A 92 -2.27 -10.54 10.25
C HIS A 92 -1.73 -11.19 11.55
N ASN A 93 -1.41 -10.41 12.57
CA ASN A 93 -0.98 -10.91 13.90
C ASN A 93 -2.07 -11.63 14.72
N ASP A 94 -3.33 -11.63 14.28
CA ASP A 94 -4.37 -12.45 14.90
C ASP A 94 -4.35 -13.88 14.34
N PHE A 95 -3.57 -14.12 13.30
CA PHE A 95 -3.27 -15.44 12.77
C PHE A 95 -1.92 -15.91 13.30
N VAL A 96 -1.83 -17.20 13.63
CA VAL A 96 -0.59 -17.85 14.07
C VAL A 96 -0.01 -18.60 12.87
N ASP A 97 1.17 -18.16 12.43
CA ASP A 97 1.92 -18.81 11.37
C ASP A 97 2.27 -20.25 11.76
N ASN A 98 1.94 -21.21 10.90
CA ASN A 98 2.21 -22.63 11.14
C ASN A 98 3.46 -23.09 10.38
N ASP A 99 3.81 -22.40 9.29
CA ASP A 99 4.92 -22.74 8.42
C ASP A 99 5.51 -21.48 7.73
N GLU A 100 6.62 -21.65 7.02
CA GLU A 100 7.28 -20.55 6.27
C GLU A 100 6.39 -20.01 5.14
N MET A 101 5.46 -20.81 4.62
CA MET A 101 4.56 -20.42 3.53
C MET A 101 3.45 -19.49 4.04
N ASP A 102 2.97 -19.68 5.27
CA ASP A 102 2.05 -18.77 5.96
C ASP A 102 2.69 -17.37 6.06
N PHE A 103 3.91 -17.31 6.59
CA PHE A 103 4.68 -16.07 6.70
C PHE A 103 4.89 -15.40 5.34
N MET A 104 5.41 -16.15 4.36
CA MET A 104 5.64 -15.64 3.02
C MET A 104 4.36 -15.11 2.37
N ALA A 105 3.25 -15.84 2.52
CA ALA A 105 1.98 -15.37 2.01
C ALA A 105 1.63 -14.03 2.66
N ILE A 106 1.64 -13.94 3.99
CA ILE A 106 1.31 -12.75 4.79
C ILE A 106 2.10 -11.53 4.33
N GLU A 107 3.42 -11.67 4.17
CA GLU A 107 4.29 -10.59 3.68
C GLU A 107 4.02 -10.23 2.22
N ASN A 108 3.84 -11.22 1.34
CA ASN A 108 3.52 -10.97 -0.07
C ASN A 108 2.21 -10.20 -0.24
N TRP A 109 1.22 -10.50 0.59
CA TRP A 109 -0.03 -9.74 0.59
C TRP A 109 0.15 -8.34 1.14
N ALA A 110 1.00 -8.15 2.15
CA ALA A 110 1.28 -6.83 2.67
C ALA A 110 1.99 -5.94 1.64
N ASP A 111 2.93 -6.49 0.85
CA ASP A 111 3.53 -5.78 -0.29
C ASP A 111 2.47 -5.37 -1.31
N TYR A 112 1.61 -6.31 -1.70
CA TYR A 112 0.56 -6.11 -2.70
C TYR A 112 -0.54 -5.13 -2.23
N PHE A 113 -1.14 -5.40 -1.07
CA PHE A 113 -2.24 -4.59 -0.54
C PHE A 113 -1.74 -3.25 0.00
N GLY A 114 -0.51 -3.20 0.53
CA GLY A 114 0.18 -1.98 0.93
C GLY A 114 0.40 -1.04 -0.26
N ALA A 115 0.87 -1.56 -1.40
CA ALA A 115 0.97 -0.78 -2.63
C ALA A 115 -0.39 -0.23 -3.12
N ARG A 116 -1.46 -1.00 -2.92
CA ARG A 116 -2.82 -0.53 -3.21
C ARG A 116 -3.24 0.59 -2.26
N ILE A 117 -3.03 0.45 -0.95
CA ILE A 117 -3.29 1.49 0.05
C ILE A 117 -2.52 2.77 -0.32
N PHE A 118 -1.25 2.63 -0.67
CA PHE A 118 -0.41 3.73 -1.13
C PHE A 118 -1.03 4.47 -2.32
N GLY A 119 -1.47 3.75 -3.36
CA GLY A 119 -2.19 4.35 -4.50
C GLY A 119 -3.44 5.14 -4.07
N VAL A 120 -4.26 4.58 -3.17
CA VAL A 120 -5.44 5.28 -2.64
C VAL A 120 -5.04 6.55 -1.88
N ILE A 121 -3.99 6.49 -1.07
CA ILE A 121 -3.56 7.62 -0.23
C ILE A 121 -2.96 8.75 -1.06
N ILE A 122 -2.10 8.48 -2.05
CA ILE A 122 -1.56 9.56 -2.88
C ILE A 122 -2.64 10.20 -3.78
N THR A 123 -3.68 9.45 -4.16
CA THR A 123 -4.77 9.96 -5.01
C THR A 123 -5.90 10.63 -4.23
N PHE A 124 -6.23 10.18 -3.02
CA PHE A 124 -7.40 10.67 -2.27
C PHE A 124 -7.10 11.16 -0.85
N GLY A 125 -5.88 10.95 -0.35
CA GLY A 125 -5.43 11.36 0.98
C GLY A 125 -5.09 12.85 1.01
N LYS A 126 -5.88 13.63 1.76
CA LYS A 126 -5.73 15.08 1.81
C LYS A 126 -4.40 15.49 2.46
N ASN A 127 -3.95 14.77 3.48
CA ASN A 127 -2.74 15.11 4.22
C ASN A 127 -1.49 14.76 3.42
N THR A 128 -1.47 13.58 2.80
CA THR A 128 -0.38 13.13 1.92
C THR A 128 -0.26 14.03 0.70
N GLN A 129 -1.38 14.37 0.04
CA GLN A 129 -1.35 15.34 -1.06
C GLN A 129 -0.86 16.72 -0.65
N LYS A 130 -1.16 17.17 0.57
CA LYS A 130 -0.64 18.44 1.10
C LYS A 130 0.88 18.39 1.26
N ILE A 131 1.44 17.26 1.69
CA ILE A 131 2.90 17.06 1.76
C ILE A 131 3.49 17.07 0.35
N MET A 132 2.93 16.29 -0.58
CA MET A 132 3.42 16.23 -1.97
C MET A 132 3.44 17.62 -2.62
N LYS A 133 2.34 18.39 -2.49
CA LYS A 133 2.22 19.75 -3.05
C LYS A 133 3.13 20.79 -2.41
N LYS A 134 3.65 20.52 -1.20
CA LYS A 134 4.66 21.38 -0.57
C LYS A 134 6.04 21.15 -1.17
N ILE A 135 6.34 19.91 -1.55
CA ILE A 135 7.62 19.55 -2.20
C ILE A 135 7.59 20.04 -3.64
N ASP A 136 6.53 19.71 -4.37
CA ASP A 136 6.35 20.16 -5.74
C ASP A 136 4.88 20.56 -5.97
N PRO A 137 4.56 21.84 -6.22
CA PRO A 137 3.19 22.27 -6.49
C PRO A 137 2.70 21.87 -7.89
N GLN A 138 3.59 21.50 -8.82
CA GLN A 138 3.31 21.15 -10.21
C GLN A 138 3.31 19.64 -10.43
N LEU A 139 2.64 18.91 -9.53
CA LEU A 139 2.50 17.45 -9.65
C LEU A 139 1.73 17.08 -10.91
N ASP A 140 2.38 16.34 -11.80
CA ASP A 140 1.73 15.62 -12.88
C ASP A 140 1.87 14.09 -12.70
N GLN A 141 1.14 13.33 -13.51
CA GLN A 141 1.12 11.88 -13.42
C GLN A 141 2.48 11.25 -13.76
N GLU A 142 3.21 11.79 -14.74
CA GLU A 142 4.49 11.23 -15.19
C GLU A 142 5.55 11.40 -14.10
N MET A 143 5.61 12.59 -13.50
CA MET A 143 6.43 12.88 -12.34
C MET A 143 6.10 11.94 -11.19
N VAL A 144 4.83 11.77 -10.82
CA VAL A 144 4.44 10.87 -9.73
C VAL A 144 4.90 9.43 -10.01
N LEU A 145 4.70 8.90 -11.21
CA LEU A 145 5.13 7.55 -11.57
C LEU A 145 6.65 7.39 -11.53
N LYS A 146 7.41 8.40 -11.98
CA LYS A 146 8.86 8.43 -11.92
C LYS A 146 9.34 8.40 -10.46
N GLU A 147 8.77 9.24 -9.61
CA GLU A 147 9.15 9.33 -8.19
C GLU A 147 8.77 8.05 -7.42
N ILE A 148 7.67 7.37 -7.79
CA ILE A 148 7.34 6.04 -7.27
C ILE A 148 8.42 5.03 -7.66
N GLY A 149 8.88 5.05 -8.92
CA GLY A 149 9.99 4.20 -9.36
C GLY A 149 11.27 4.46 -8.58
N GLY A 150 11.64 5.73 -8.38
CA GLY A 150 12.78 6.10 -7.55
C GLY A 150 12.69 5.55 -6.13
N ALA A 151 11.54 5.73 -5.47
CA ALA A 151 11.26 5.19 -4.14
C ALA A 151 11.38 3.66 -4.10
N LEU A 152 10.80 2.98 -5.09
CA LEU A 152 10.81 1.52 -5.17
C LEU A 152 12.22 0.96 -5.44
N GLY A 153 13.03 1.66 -6.22
CA GLY A 153 14.45 1.33 -6.41
C GLY A 153 15.23 1.40 -5.10
N ASP A 154 14.98 2.41 -4.28
CA ASP A 154 15.62 2.56 -2.97
C ASP A 154 15.15 1.50 -1.97
N ILE A 155 13.84 1.19 -1.94
CA ILE A 155 13.29 0.07 -1.15
C ILE A 155 13.94 -1.25 -1.58
N TYR A 156 14.05 -1.51 -2.88
CA TYR A 156 14.69 -2.71 -3.39
C TYR A 156 16.13 -2.85 -2.89
N ARG A 157 16.94 -1.78 -3.02
CA ARG A 157 18.37 -1.79 -2.65
C ARG A 157 18.61 -1.84 -1.14
N HIS A 158 17.85 -1.06 -0.38
CA HIS A 158 18.14 -0.80 1.03
C HIS A 158 17.28 -1.61 2.00
N ILE A 159 16.14 -2.15 1.55
CA ILE A 159 15.24 -2.94 2.41
C ILE A 159 15.19 -4.38 1.90
N TYR A 160 14.83 -4.60 0.63
CA TYR A 160 14.56 -5.96 0.15
C TYR A 160 15.83 -6.79 -0.06
N LEU A 161 16.87 -6.22 -0.69
CA LEU A 161 18.15 -6.93 -0.88
C LEU A 161 18.93 -7.16 0.42
N GLN A 162 18.69 -6.32 1.43
CA GLN A 162 19.37 -6.44 2.73
C GLN A 162 18.70 -7.49 3.63
N ASN A 163 17.51 -7.98 3.27
CA ASN A 163 16.80 -8.99 4.03
C ASN A 163 17.34 -10.38 3.69
N THR A 164 17.91 -11.05 4.68
CA THR A 164 18.50 -12.39 4.56
C THR A 164 17.62 -13.51 5.09
N ASP A 165 16.42 -13.20 5.59
CA ASP A 165 15.48 -14.19 6.13
C ASP A 165 14.82 -14.98 4.98
N PRO A 166 15.03 -16.31 4.90
CA PRO A 166 14.57 -17.12 3.78
C PRO A 166 13.05 -17.27 3.70
N ARG A 167 12.32 -16.84 4.73
CA ARG A 167 10.85 -16.83 4.74
C ARG A 167 10.26 -15.71 3.88
N TYR A 168 11.04 -14.68 3.55
CA TYR A 168 10.61 -13.65 2.61
C TYR A 168 10.74 -14.11 1.15
N SER A 169 9.89 -13.56 0.29
CA SER A 169 10.06 -13.71 -1.17
C SER A 169 11.35 -13.03 -1.65
N PRO A 170 11.93 -13.49 -2.77
CA PRO A 170 13.02 -12.79 -3.43
C PRO A 170 12.72 -11.30 -3.63
N ALA A 171 13.72 -10.44 -3.48
CA ALA A 171 13.55 -8.98 -3.53
C ALA A 171 12.83 -8.50 -4.80
N ILE A 172 13.16 -9.07 -5.97
CA ILE A 172 12.50 -8.71 -7.23
C ILE A 172 11.03 -9.13 -7.30
N ASP A 173 10.67 -10.24 -6.64
CA ASP A 173 9.27 -10.67 -6.56
C ASP A 173 8.45 -9.73 -5.68
N ARG A 174 9.04 -9.18 -4.61
CA ARG A 174 8.41 -8.14 -3.79
C ARG A 174 8.15 -6.85 -4.59
N VAL A 175 9.08 -6.47 -5.47
CA VAL A 175 8.88 -5.35 -6.42
C VAL A 175 7.75 -5.65 -7.40
N ARG A 176 7.67 -6.89 -7.92
CA ARG A 176 6.56 -7.32 -8.79
C ARG A 176 5.22 -7.30 -8.06
N LEU A 177 5.17 -7.72 -6.80
CA LEU A 177 3.98 -7.69 -5.96
C LEU A 177 3.53 -6.25 -5.69
N PHE A 178 4.46 -5.34 -5.40
CA PHE A 178 4.16 -3.91 -5.28
C PHE A 178 3.53 -3.38 -6.58
N ASN A 179 4.15 -3.65 -7.73
CA ASN A 179 3.64 -3.24 -9.04
C ASN A 179 2.24 -3.81 -9.34
N ALA A 180 2.01 -5.09 -9.02
CA ALA A 180 0.69 -5.72 -9.15
C ALA A 180 -0.34 -5.07 -8.22
N GLY A 181 0.06 -4.71 -7.01
CA GLY A 181 -0.77 -4.03 -6.03
C GLY A 181 -1.16 -2.62 -6.48
N PHE A 182 -0.19 -1.84 -6.93
CA PHE A 182 -0.39 -0.49 -7.43
C PHE A 182 -1.22 -0.46 -8.73
N THR A 183 -0.97 -1.37 -9.67
CA THR A 183 -1.82 -1.49 -10.87
C THR A 183 -3.24 -1.96 -10.55
N SER A 184 -3.41 -2.80 -9.52
CA SER A 184 -4.74 -3.19 -9.05
C SER A 184 -5.55 -2.02 -8.53
N PHE A 185 -4.92 -0.97 -7.99
CA PHE A 185 -5.62 0.26 -7.61
C PHE A 185 -6.29 0.90 -8.83
N PHE A 186 -5.58 1.07 -9.95
CA PHE A 186 -6.17 1.59 -11.19
C PHE A 186 -7.27 0.68 -11.72
N TYR A 187 -7.08 -0.64 -11.71
CA TYR A 187 -8.13 -1.57 -12.15
C TYR A 187 -9.41 -1.45 -11.29
N ARG A 188 -9.25 -1.32 -9.97
CA ARG A 188 -10.38 -1.11 -9.06
C ARG A 188 -11.05 0.23 -9.31
N LEU A 189 -10.26 1.29 -9.53
CA LEU A 189 -10.76 2.63 -9.78
C LEU A 189 -11.44 2.78 -11.14
N PHE A 190 -10.87 2.19 -12.20
CA PHE A 190 -11.21 2.49 -13.59
C PHE A 190 -11.98 1.37 -14.29
N GLY A 191 -11.89 0.13 -13.81
CA GLY A 191 -12.44 -1.02 -14.54
C GLY A 191 -11.37 -1.78 -15.28
N GLU A 192 -11.81 -2.46 -16.33
CA GLU A 192 -10.91 -3.13 -17.25
C GLU A 192 -9.95 -2.11 -17.85
N LEU A 193 -8.65 -2.32 -17.60
CA LEU A 193 -7.61 -1.44 -18.11
C LEU A 193 -7.21 -1.89 -19.50
N LYS A 194 -7.01 -0.95 -20.42
CA LYS A 194 -6.36 -1.24 -21.70
C LYS A 194 -4.99 -1.86 -21.41
N PRO A 195 -4.60 -3.00 -22.05
CA PRO A 195 -3.31 -3.64 -21.79
C PRO A 195 -2.11 -2.68 -21.90
N GLY A 196 -2.17 -1.74 -22.84
CA GLY A 196 -1.13 -0.71 -23.03
C GLY A 196 -0.94 0.20 -21.81
N PHE A 197 -2.00 0.53 -21.07
CA PHE A 197 -1.90 1.35 -19.86
C PHE A 197 -1.13 0.62 -18.76
N THR A 198 -1.49 -0.64 -18.50
CA THR A 198 -0.82 -1.45 -17.48
C THR A 198 0.67 -1.61 -17.80
N VAL A 199 1.00 -1.92 -19.06
CA VAL A 199 2.39 -2.04 -19.53
C VAL A 199 3.13 -0.72 -19.38
N ASP A 200 2.52 0.42 -19.76
CA ASP A 200 3.13 1.74 -19.63
C ASP A 200 3.47 2.09 -18.18
N VAL A 201 2.52 1.88 -17.24
CA VAL A 201 2.76 2.11 -15.80
C VAL A 201 3.91 1.25 -15.29
N LEU A 202 3.91 -0.05 -15.61
CA LEU A 202 4.96 -0.98 -15.19
C LEU A 202 6.34 -0.59 -15.74
N LEU A 203 6.41 -0.22 -17.02
CA LEU A 203 7.66 0.20 -17.65
C LEU A 203 8.18 1.52 -17.10
N LYS A 204 7.31 2.50 -16.84
CA LYS A 204 7.70 3.78 -16.24
C LYS A 204 8.30 3.60 -14.85
N ILE A 205 7.61 2.85 -13.98
CA ILE A 205 8.09 2.55 -12.63
C ILE A 205 9.40 1.74 -12.69
N GLY A 206 9.44 0.68 -13.51
CA GLY A 206 10.61 -0.19 -13.63
C GLY A 206 11.86 0.53 -14.18
N ARG A 207 11.68 1.43 -15.16
CA ARG A 207 12.78 2.27 -15.69
C ARG A 207 13.26 3.26 -14.65
N ALA A 208 12.36 3.98 -13.98
CA ALA A 208 12.73 4.95 -12.96
C ALA A 208 13.36 4.31 -11.71
N ALA A 209 13.03 3.06 -11.40
CA ALA A 209 13.69 2.28 -10.36
C ALA A 209 15.09 1.77 -10.73
N SER A 210 15.45 1.85 -12.02
CA SER A 210 16.62 1.18 -12.62
C SER A 210 16.58 -0.34 -12.41
N LEU A 211 15.41 -0.96 -12.58
CA LEU A 211 15.17 -2.40 -12.36
C LEU A 211 14.63 -3.11 -13.61
N SER A 212 14.81 -2.52 -14.80
CA SER A 212 14.20 -3.05 -16.03
C SER A 212 14.71 -4.45 -16.37
N ASP A 213 16.01 -4.69 -16.18
CA ASP A 213 16.65 -5.96 -16.49
C ASP A 213 16.20 -7.04 -15.51
N GLU A 214 16.21 -6.74 -14.21
CA GLU A 214 15.77 -7.64 -13.15
C GLU A 214 14.29 -8.01 -13.31
N LEU A 215 13.43 -7.05 -13.63
CA LEU A 215 12.02 -7.30 -13.89
C LEU A 215 11.80 -8.20 -15.10
N GLY A 216 12.67 -8.11 -16.12
CA GLY A 216 12.65 -8.93 -17.33
C GLY A 216 13.15 -10.37 -17.14
N THR A 217 13.80 -10.70 -16.02
CA THR A 217 14.27 -12.06 -15.75
C THR A 217 13.12 -13.04 -15.53
N LYS A 218 13.22 -14.26 -16.10
CA LYS A 218 12.20 -15.31 -16.00
C LYS A 218 12.30 -16.20 -14.76
N ASP A 219 13.28 -15.96 -13.88
CA ASP A 219 13.52 -16.77 -12.67
C ASP A 219 12.49 -16.48 -11.56
N VAL A 220 11.21 -16.53 -11.92
CA VAL A 220 10.11 -16.52 -10.96
C VAL A 220 9.95 -17.95 -10.47
N ALA A 221 10.08 -18.17 -9.17
CA ALA A 221 9.60 -19.40 -8.53
C ALA A 221 8.06 -19.39 -8.54
N TRP A 222 7.47 -19.45 -9.73
CA TRP A 222 6.03 -19.28 -9.98
C TRP A 222 5.20 -20.23 -9.13
N ASP A 223 5.68 -21.46 -8.94
CA ASP A 223 5.02 -22.44 -8.09
C ASP A 223 4.97 -22.00 -6.63
N LYS A 224 6.04 -21.40 -6.10
CA LYS A 224 6.10 -20.86 -4.73
C LYS A 224 5.16 -19.66 -4.59
N GLN A 225 5.16 -18.75 -5.56
CA GLN A 225 4.27 -17.58 -5.56
C GLN A 225 2.79 -17.97 -5.68
N SER A 226 2.49 -18.94 -6.54
CA SER A 226 1.15 -19.51 -6.71
C SER A 226 0.66 -20.21 -5.43
N ALA A 227 1.55 -20.96 -4.76
CA ALA A 227 1.25 -21.57 -3.47
C ALA A 227 0.97 -20.52 -2.38
N ALA A 228 1.81 -19.48 -2.29
CA ALA A 228 1.62 -18.37 -1.36
C ALA A 228 0.27 -17.65 -1.60
N ALA A 229 -0.08 -17.39 -2.87
CA ALA A 229 -1.36 -16.76 -3.23
C ALA A 229 -2.58 -17.62 -2.83
N LYS A 230 -2.52 -18.94 -3.01
CA LYS A 230 -3.59 -19.85 -2.57
C LYS A 230 -3.72 -19.87 -1.04
N LYS A 231 -2.58 -19.96 -0.34
CA LYS A 231 -2.53 -19.94 1.12
C LYS A 231 -3.11 -18.64 1.67
N MET A 232 -2.82 -17.52 1.01
CA MET A 232 -3.32 -16.21 1.40
C MET A 232 -4.85 -16.15 1.52
N GLY A 233 -5.57 -16.63 0.50
CA GLY A 233 -7.04 -16.67 0.54
C GLY A 233 -7.56 -17.46 1.75
N GLN A 234 -6.91 -18.57 2.08
CA GLN A 234 -7.29 -19.39 3.24
C GLN A 234 -7.01 -18.68 4.57
N ILE A 235 -5.87 -18.00 4.70
CA ILE A 235 -5.50 -17.21 5.89
C ILE A 235 -6.54 -16.11 6.12
N HIS A 236 -6.83 -15.30 5.11
CA HIS A 236 -7.79 -14.20 5.27
C HIS A 236 -9.21 -14.67 5.52
N GLN A 237 -9.66 -15.77 4.91
CA GLN A 237 -10.97 -16.36 5.21
C GLN A 237 -11.05 -16.82 6.67
N LYS A 238 -9.96 -17.37 7.23
CA LYS A 238 -9.88 -17.73 8.65
C LYS A 238 -9.93 -16.49 9.55
N ILE A 239 -9.15 -15.45 9.24
CA ILE A 239 -9.13 -14.19 10.01
C ILE A 239 -10.50 -13.51 9.96
N GLN A 240 -11.12 -13.43 8.79
CA GLN A 240 -12.46 -12.86 8.61
C GLN A 240 -13.53 -13.65 9.37
N GLY A 241 -13.39 -14.98 9.42
CA GLY A 241 -14.34 -15.86 10.10
C GLY A 241 -15.75 -15.69 9.55
N LYS A 242 -16.72 -15.39 10.42
CA LYS A 242 -18.13 -15.16 10.05
C LYS A 242 -18.47 -13.69 9.79
N GLN A 243 -17.49 -12.77 9.88
CA GLN A 243 -17.73 -11.35 9.69
C GLN A 243 -17.89 -11.03 8.20
N PRO A 244 -18.65 -9.98 7.83
CA PRO A 244 -18.81 -9.59 6.43
C PRO A 244 -17.52 -9.00 5.83
N ALA A 245 -16.56 -8.56 6.64
CA ALA A 245 -15.20 -8.18 6.21
C ALA A 245 -14.28 -8.18 7.45
N ILE A 246 -12.97 -8.17 7.26
CA ILE A 246 -12.01 -8.02 8.37
C ILE A 246 -12.11 -6.60 8.96
N THR A 247 -12.17 -5.58 8.09
CA THR A 247 -12.33 -4.17 8.46
C THR A 247 -13.73 -3.68 8.11
N LEU A 248 -14.39 -3.08 9.11
CA LEU A 248 -15.75 -2.55 9.00
C LEU A 248 -15.74 -1.03 9.02
N GLY A 249 -16.83 -0.41 8.55
CA GLY A 249 -17.04 1.04 8.66
C GLY A 249 -16.33 1.89 7.62
N LEU A 250 -15.78 1.28 6.56
CA LEU A 250 -15.20 2.00 5.43
C LEU A 250 -16.29 2.81 4.69
N LYS A 251 -15.98 4.05 4.27
CA LYS A 251 -16.93 4.86 3.50
C LYS A 251 -17.15 4.25 2.12
N PRO A 252 -18.36 4.35 1.53
CA PRO A 252 -18.71 3.71 0.27
C PRO A 252 -17.68 3.91 -0.84
N ARG A 253 -17.22 5.15 -1.06
CA ARG A 253 -16.25 5.48 -2.11
C ARG A 253 -14.91 4.71 -2.03
N TYR A 254 -14.54 4.20 -0.86
CA TYR A 254 -13.28 3.48 -0.66
C TYR A 254 -13.45 1.95 -0.65
N ILE A 255 -14.68 1.44 -0.55
CA ILE A 255 -14.96 -0.01 -0.55
C ILE A 255 -14.36 -0.73 -1.75
N PRO A 256 -14.47 -0.26 -3.01
CA PRO A 256 -13.92 -0.99 -4.13
C PRO A 256 -12.38 -1.10 -4.06
N LEU A 257 -11.75 -0.19 -3.32
CA LEU A 257 -10.31 -0.03 -3.25
C LEU A 257 -9.73 -0.81 -2.06
N LEU A 258 -10.33 -0.72 -0.88
CA LEU A 258 -9.73 -1.16 0.39
C LEU A 258 -10.56 -2.20 1.16
N VAL A 259 -11.65 -2.73 0.61
CA VAL A 259 -12.43 -3.76 1.30
C VAL A 259 -11.60 -5.03 1.53
N THR A 260 -11.70 -5.56 2.75
CA THR A 260 -11.03 -6.78 3.23
C THR A 260 -12.07 -7.90 3.36
N ASN A 261 -12.83 -8.12 2.28
CA ASN A 261 -13.83 -9.19 2.22
C ASN A 261 -13.34 -10.27 1.24
N TYR A 262 -13.09 -11.45 1.81
CA TYR A 262 -12.47 -12.60 1.18
C TYR A 262 -13.44 -13.78 0.99
N HIS A 263 -14.71 -13.59 1.36
CA HIS A 263 -15.80 -14.52 1.09
C HIS A 263 -16.60 -14.19 -0.19
N LEU A 264 -16.43 -12.98 -0.75
CA LEU A 264 -17.15 -12.59 -1.96
C LEU A 264 -16.65 -13.32 -3.20
N SER A 265 -17.59 -13.79 -3.99
CA SER A 265 -17.38 -14.21 -5.36
C SER A 265 -17.02 -13.03 -6.27
N GLY A 266 -16.45 -13.34 -7.45
CA GLY A 266 -16.09 -12.33 -8.45
C GLY A 266 -17.29 -11.49 -8.92
N ASP A 267 -18.48 -12.07 -8.96
CA ASP A 267 -19.71 -11.39 -9.40
C ASP A 267 -20.24 -10.42 -8.35
N GLU A 268 -20.13 -10.76 -7.06
CA GLU A 268 -20.50 -9.84 -5.97
C GLU A 268 -19.57 -8.63 -5.88
N ILE A 269 -18.28 -8.83 -6.19
CA ILE A 269 -17.32 -7.73 -6.30
C ILE A 269 -17.71 -6.78 -7.45
N LYS A 270 -18.10 -7.32 -8.62
CA LYS A 270 -18.55 -6.51 -9.76
C LYS A 270 -19.85 -5.75 -9.46
N ALA A 271 -20.83 -6.41 -8.85
CA ALA A 271 -22.10 -5.79 -8.47
C ALA A 271 -21.90 -4.63 -7.48
N ASN A 272 -21.08 -4.84 -6.45
CA ASN A 272 -20.74 -3.78 -5.50
C ASN A 272 -19.99 -2.61 -6.17
N LYS A 273 -19.08 -2.90 -7.10
CA LYS A 273 -18.38 -1.87 -7.87
C LYS A 273 -19.36 -0.99 -8.66
N GLN A 274 -20.34 -1.58 -9.33
CA GLN A 274 -21.32 -0.83 -10.11
C GLN A 274 -22.19 0.07 -9.24
N ILE A 275 -22.64 -0.43 -8.08
CA ILE A 275 -23.40 0.37 -7.11
C ILE A 275 -22.60 1.60 -6.66
N LEU A 276 -21.30 1.42 -6.47
CA LEU A 276 -20.40 2.46 -5.96
C LEU A 276 -20.01 3.48 -7.05
N MET A 277 -19.79 3.04 -8.29
CA MET A 277 -19.63 3.90 -9.46
C MET A 277 -20.84 4.83 -9.63
N ASN A 278 -22.04 4.25 -9.56
CA ASN A 278 -23.29 5.00 -9.65
C ASN A 278 -23.43 6.03 -8.50
N GLN A 279 -22.84 5.79 -7.33
CA GLN A 279 -22.83 6.75 -6.22
C GLN A 279 -21.83 7.90 -6.42
N VAL A 280 -20.66 7.63 -7.02
CA VAL A 280 -19.65 8.64 -7.35
C VAL A 280 -20.16 9.59 -8.45
N GLU A 281 -20.82 9.05 -9.48
CA GLU A 281 -21.45 9.86 -10.53
C GLU A 281 -22.56 10.76 -9.96
N ARG A 282 -23.36 10.24 -9.02
CA ARG A 282 -24.45 11.00 -8.37
C ARG A 282 -23.99 12.20 -7.53
N ILE A 283 -22.73 12.21 -7.06
CA ILE A 283 -22.16 13.33 -6.32
C ILE A 283 -21.41 14.33 -7.23
N GLY A 284 -21.58 14.23 -8.55
CA GLY A 284 -21.09 15.20 -9.52
C GLY A 284 -19.62 15.06 -9.90
N ILE A 285 -18.96 13.98 -9.47
CA ILE A 285 -17.64 13.62 -9.97
C ILE A 285 -17.86 12.86 -11.29
N LYS A 286 -17.84 13.58 -12.40
CA LYS A 286 -17.65 12.96 -13.72
C LYS A 286 -16.22 12.47 -13.76
N VAL A 287 -16.03 11.16 -13.77
CA VAL A 287 -14.75 10.60 -14.15
C VAL A 287 -14.74 10.62 -15.68
N ASP A 288 -14.01 11.57 -16.28
CA ASP A 288 -13.79 11.53 -17.72
C ASP A 288 -12.86 10.35 -18.01
N TRP A 289 -13.43 9.34 -18.66
CA TRP A 289 -12.79 8.05 -18.92
C TRP A 289 -12.01 8.01 -20.23
N GLU A 290 -11.87 9.13 -20.93
CA GLU A 290 -11.09 9.22 -22.15
C GLU A 290 -9.60 9.42 -21.84
N LEU A 291 -8.93 8.29 -21.58
CA LEU A 291 -7.49 8.10 -21.75
C LEU A 291 -7.23 7.16 -22.94
#